data_AF-A0A834Y134-F1
#
_entry.id   AF-A0A834Y134-F1
#
_cell.length_a   1.000
_cell.length_b   1.000
_cell.length_c   1.000
_cell.angle_alpha   90.00
_cell.angle_beta   90.00
_cell.angle_gamma   90.00
#
_symmetry.space_group_name_H-M   'P 1'
#
loop_
_entity.id
_entity.type
_entity.pdbx_description
1 polymer ?
#
loop_
_entity_poly.entity_id
_entity_poly.type
_entity_poly.pdbx_seq_one_letter_code
_entity_poly.pdbx_strand_id
1 'polypeptide(L)'
;MSEVAEAASAILDTRVLQIFNKYPQFIDYIHISDQYSGVKQQEDAGALTMPEVKRVLLVGLNISVKGKLLNNDTQDKMKSLLQFTFYILDKLRRFRLSKEAKNKTDKNRLKVEETFLKTTHAARAEAAAQKREDKRQAEKERILLEEDPDKQRKWEEKEQKRLAKKRAPRMKQLKVKAL
;
A
#
# COMPACT_ATOMS: atom_id res chain seq x y z
N MET A 1 4.78 12.94 -15.43
CA MET A 1 3.77 13.30 -14.41
C MET A 1 4.47 13.45 -13.07
N SER A 2 4.15 14.50 -12.29
CA SER A 2 4.67 14.70 -10.93
C SER A 2 3.52 14.99 -9.98
N GLU A 3 3.52 14.38 -8.79
CA GLU A 3 2.56 14.69 -7.73
C GLU A 3 2.82 16.07 -7.11
N VAL A 4 4.11 16.42 -6.96
CA VAL A 4 4.53 17.67 -6.33
C VAL A 4 5.30 18.51 -7.35
N ALA A 5 4.73 19.66 -7.72
CA ALA A 5 5.36 20.59 -8.66
C ALA A 5 6.72 21.09 -8.17
N GLU A 6 6.83 21.40 -6.87
CA GLU A 6 8.09 21.82 -6.23
C GLU A 6 9.21 20.79 -6.43
N ALA A 7 8.91 19.51 -6.22
CA ALA A 7 9.88 18.43 -6.42
C ALA A 7 10.33 18.34 -7.90
N ALA A 8 9.38 18.46 -8.84
CA ALA A 8 9.70 18.44 -10.27
C ALA A 8 10.61 19.61 -10.66
N SER A 9 10.28 20.84 -10.25
CA SER A 9 11.08 22.02 -10.55
C SER A 9 12.46 21.99 -9.88
N ALA A 10 12.54 21.47 -8.65
CA ALA A 10 13.81 21.34 -7.95
C ALA A 10 14.71 20.30 -8.61
N ILE A 11 14.16 19.17 -9.06
CA ILE A 11 14.94 18.09 -9.70
C ILE A 11 15.35 18.50 -11.12
N LEU A 12 14.43 19.02 -11.94
CA LEU A 12 14.64 19.42 -13.33
C LEU A 12 15.33 20.79 -13.45
N ASP A 13 16.62 20.84 -13.13
CA ASP A 13 17.42 22.04 -13.36
C ASP A 13 18.01 22.10 -14.77
N THR A 14 18.74 23.18 -15.04
CA THR A 14 19.39 23.43 -16.34
C THR A 14 20.35 22.31 -16.74
N ARG A 15 21.07 21.69 -15.80
CA ARG A 15 22.01 20.59 -16.08
C ARG A 15 21.27 19.32 -16.48
N VAL A 16 20.20 19.00 -15.77
CA VAL A 16 19.34 17.85 -16.08
C VAL A 16 18.69 18.02 -17.45
N LEU A 17 18.15 19.21 -17.73
CA LEU A 17 17.54 19.51 -19.03
C LEU A 17 18.56 19.43 -20.18
N GLN A 18 19.79 19.91 -19.97
CA GLN A 18 20.87 19.79 -20.96
C GLN A 18 21.19 18.32 -21.29
N ILE A 19 21.27 17.46 -20.27
CA ILE A 19 21.53 16.02 -20.47
C ILE A 19 20.37 15.35 -21.21
N PHE A 20 19.12 15.68 -20.88
CA PHE A 20 17.94 15.14 -21.57
C PHE A 20 17.92 15.55 -23.05
N ASN A 21 18.25 16.80 -23.35
CA ASN A 21 18.34 17.28 -24.72
C ASN A 21 19.53 16.68 -25.48
N LYS A 22 20.63 16.39 -24.79
CA LYS A 22 21.86 15.83 -25.39
C LYS A 22 21.78 14.32 -25.65
N TYR A 23 21.07 13.57 -24.80
CA TYR A 23 21.02 12.11 -24.84
C TYR A 23 19.59 11.52 -24.79
N PRO A 24 18.62 12.03 -25.58
CA PRO A 24 17.22 11.58 -25.48
C PRO A 24 17.07 10.09 -25.82
N GLN A 25 17.85 9.58 -26.79
CA GLN A 25 17.79 8.19 -27.24
C GLN A 25 18.41 7.16 -26.28
N PHE A 26 19.15 7.60 -25.27
CA PHE A 26 19.80 6.72 -24.30
C PHE A 26 19.01 6.61 -22.99
N ILE A 27 18.06 7.51 -22.76
CA ILE A 27 17.25 7.56 -21.54
C ILE A 27 15.86 7.04 -21.91
N ASP A 28 15.50 5.90 -21.33
CA ASP A 28 14.18 5.30 -21.54
C ASP A 28 13.18 5.87 -20.54
N TYR A 29 13.49 5.77 -19.24
CA TYR A 29 12.69 6.36 -18.19
C TYR A 29 13.50 6.75 -16.97
N ILE A 30 13.00 7.73 -16.22
CA ILE A 30 13.48 8.07 -14.88
C ILE A 30 12.27 8.07 -13.96
N HIS A 31 12.32 7.22 -12.94
CA HIS A 31 11.29 7.11 -11.92
C HIS A 31 11.88 7.46 -10.56
N ILE A 32 11.28 8.46 -9.92
CA ILE A 32 11.67 8.93 -8.60
C ILE A 32 10.43 8.79 -7.72
N SER A 33 10.54 8.02 -6.65
CA SER A 33 9.44 7.83 -5.71
C SER A 33 9.99 7.61 -4.31
N ASP A 34 9.35 8.22 -3.32
CA ASP A 34 9.60 7.96 -1.91
C ASP A 34 8.58 7.02 -1.27
N GLN A 35 7.60 6.54 -2.05
CA GLN A 35 6.52 5.63 -1.66
C GLN A 35 6.44 4.41 -2.59
N TYR A 36 7.58 3.95 -3.10
CA TYR A 36 7.58 2.81 -4.02
C TYR A 36 7.34 1.51 -3.26
N SER A 37 6.25 0.82 -3.59
CA SER A 37 5.83 -0.44 -2.97
C SER A 37 5.99 -1.67 -3.88
N GLY A 38 6.71 -1.51 -5.00
CA GLY A 38 6.88 -2.57 -6.00
C GLY A 38 5.94 -2.43 -7.20
N VAL A 39 5.91 -3.46 -8.04
CA VAL A 39 4.93 -3.55 -9.14
C VAL A 39 3.55 -3.62 -8.51
N LYS A 40 2.61 -2.79 -8.98
CA LYS A 40 1.21 -2.84 -8.55
C LYS A 40 0.71 -4.28 -8.72
N GLN A 41 0.63 -5.04 -7.63
CA GLN A 41 -0.11 -6.29 -7.62
C GLN A 41 -1.55 -5.92 -7.94
N GLN A 42 -2.18 -6.66 -8.87
CA GLN A 42 -3.64 -6.63 -8.98
C GLN A 42 -4.19 -6.83 -7.58
N GLU A 43 -5.18 -6.02 -7.21
CA GLU A 43 -5.73 -5.93 -5.85
C GLU A 43 -5.99 -7.32 -5.27
N ASP A 44 -4.99 -7.87 -4.57
CA ASP A 44 -5.15 -9.10 -3.83
C ASP A 44 -6.02 -8.73 -2.64
N ALA A 45 -7.31 -9.04 -2.75
CA ALA A 45 -8.32 -8.83 -1.71
C ALA A 45 -7.97 -9.50 -0.36
N GLY A 46 -6.87 -10.26 -0.30
CA GLY A 46 -6.34 -10.90 0.91
C GLY A 46 -5.20 -10.14 1.62
N ALA A 47 -4.66 -9.05 1.09
CA ALA A 47 -3.54 -8.34 1.71
C ALA A 47 -4.02 -7.55 2.96
N LEU A 48 -3.92 -8.19 4.13
CA LEU A 48 -4.30 -7.61 5.43
C LEU A 48 -3.31 -6.56 5.96
N THR A 49 -2.10 -6.53 5.39
CA THR A 49 -0.98 -5.67 5.80
C THR A 49 -0.67 -4.64 4.72
N MET A 50 -0.40 -3.40 5.16
CA MET A 50 0.02 -2.34 4.26
C MET A 50 1.36 -2.70 3.62
N PRO A 51 1.54 -2.49 2.30
CA PRO A 51 2.79 -2.83 1.63
C PRO A 51 3.96 -1.97 2.12
N GLU A 52 5.16 -2.55 2.14
CA GLU A 52 6.38 -1.85 2.53
C GLU A 52 6.75 -0.81 1.47
N VAL A 53 6.92 0.45 1.89
CA VAL A 53 7.31 1.55 1.00
C VAL A 53 8.80 1.85 1.10
N LYS A 54 9.45 2.03 -0.06
CA LYS A 54 10.88 2.34 -0.16
C LYS A 54 11.10 3.59 -1.00
N ARG A 55 12.20 4.29 -0.71
CA ARG A 55 12.67 5.41 -1.53
C ARG A 55 13.54 4.86 -2.64
N VAL A 56 13.18 5.14 -3.88
CA VAL A 56 13.86 4.60 -5.06
C VAL A 56 14.11 5.69 -6.10
N LEU A 57 15.25 5.55 -6.77
CA LEU A 57 15.58 6.20 -8.03
C LEU A 57 15.82 5.08 -9.03
N LEU A 58 14.93 4.95 -10.01
CA LEU A 58 15.08 3.99 -11.10
C LEU A 58 15.40 4.77 -12.38
N VAL A 59 16.49 4.41 -13.03
CA VAL A 59 16.94 5.02 -14.28
C VAL A 59 17.07 3.91 -15.31
N GLY A 60 16.16 3.90 -16.29
CA GLY A 60 16.23 3.03 -17.46
C GLY A 60 17.14 3.66 -18.51
N LEU A 61 18.30 3.05 -18.74
CA LEU A 61 19.23 3.45 -19.79
C LEU A 61 19.25 2.41 -20.91
N ASN A 62 19.21 2.87 -22.15
CA ASN A 62 19.34 2.02 -23.31
C ASN A 62 20.82 1.90 -23.72
N ILE A 63 21.42 0.74 -23.45
CA ILE A 63 22.85 0.47 -23.69
C ILE A 63 23.10 0.07 -25.16
N SER A 64 22.11 -0.47 -25.86
CA SER A 64 22.22 -0.86 -27.27
C SER A 64 21.18 -0.14 -28.12
N VAL A 65 21.56 1.05 -28.58
CA VAL A 65 20.75 1.79 -29.54
C VAL A 65 20.92 1.11 -30.91
N LYS A 66 19.89 0.39 -31.36
CA LYS A 66 19.80 -0.27 -32.69
C LYS A 66 20.73 -1.49 -32.89
N GLY A 67 20.98 -2.29 -31.85
CA GLY A 67 21.69 -3.57 -31.97
C GLY A 67 23.19 -3.48 -32.24
N LYS A 68 23.78 -2.27 -32.20
CA LYS A 68 25.23 -2.08 -32.23
C LYS A 68 25.78 -2.19 -30.81
N LEU A 69 26.86 -2.97 -30.65
CA LEU A 69 27.61 -3.11 -29.40
C LEU A 69 28.35 -1.80 -29.05
N LEU A 70 28.80 -1.69 -27.80
CA LEU A 70 29.49 -0.49 -27.29
C LEU A 70 30.76 -0.17 -28.10
N ASN A 71 30.72 0.93 -28.85
CA ASN A 71 31.92 1.59 -29.37
C ASN A 71 32.51 2.52 -28.28
N ASN A 72 33.78 2.92 -28.40
CA ASN A 72 34.42 3.85 -27.45
C ASN A 72 33.59 5.14 -27.23
N ASP A 73 33.03 5.71 -28.30
CA ASP A 73 32.15 6.89 -28.20
C ASP A 73 30.88 6.65 -27.38
N THR A 74 30.33 5.42 -27.41
CA THR A 74 29.17 5.04 -26.62
C THR A 74 29.56 4.85 -25.16
N GLN A 75 30.75 4.32 -24.89
CA GLN A 75 31.28 4.19 -23.52
C GLN A 75 31.43 5.55 -22.83
N ASP A 76 31.95 6.56 -23.52
CA ASP A 76 32.10 7.91 -22.94
C ASP A 76 30.75 8.57 -22.64
N LYS A 77 29.75 8.34 -23.50
CA LYS A 77 28.36 8.80 -23.28
C LYS A 77 27.73 8.08 -22.08
N MET A 78 27.91 6.78 -21.98
CA MET A 78 27.45 5.99 -20.83
C MET A 78 28.10 6.45 -19.52
N LYS A 79 29.41 6.72 -19.52
CA LYS A 79 30.12 7.28 -18.37
C LYS A 79 29.50 8.61 -17.92
N SER A 80 29.18 9.48 -18.88
CA SER A 80 28.50 10.76 -18.61
C SER A 80 27.09 10.55 -18.02
N LEU A 81 26.33 9.58 -18.53
CA LEU A 81 24.98 9.25 -18.02
C LEU A 81 25.00 8.62 -16.61
N LEU A 82 26.04 7.83 -16.30
CA LEU A 82 26.25 7.29 -14.95
C LEU A 82 26.63 8.40 -13.96
N GLN A 83 27.54 9.29 -14.35
CA GLN A 83 27.86 10.49 -13.54
C GLN A 83 26.62 11.35 -13.30
N PHE A 84 25.78 11.50 -14.32
CA PHE A 84 24.49 12.19 -14.21
C PHE A 84 23.53 11.50 -13.22
N THR A 85 23.51 10.17 -13.17
CA THR A 85 22.69 9.42 -12.20
C THR A 85 23.15 9.69 -10.77
N PHE A 86 24.47 9.72 -10.52
CA PHE A 86 25.00 10.12 -9.21
C PHE A 86 24.70 11.57 -8.86
N TYR A 87 24.75 12.47 -9.86
CA TYR A 87 24.36 13.86 -9.67
C TYR A 87 22.90 13.99 -9.20
N ILE A 88 21.97 13.28 -9.83
CA ILE A 88 20.57 13.23 -9.39
C ILE A 88 20.48 12.66 -7.97
N LEU A 89 21.19 11.57 -7.68
CA LEU A 89 21.16 10.93 -6.36
C LEU A 89 21.59 11.89 -5.24
N ASP A 90 22.69 12.61 -5.43
CA ASP A 90 23.17 13.59 -4.45
C ASP A 90 22.21 14.77 -4.29
N LYS A 91 21.59 15.19 -5.38
CA LYS A 91 20.58 16.23 -5.36
C LYS A 91 19.33 15.81 -4.58
N LEU A 92 18.85 14.58 -4.81
CA LEU A 92 17.71 14.01 -4.09
C LEU A 92 18.00 13.85 -2.59
N ARG A 93 19.23 13.52 -2.21
CA ARG A 93 19.64 13.42 -0.80
C ARG A 93 19.58 14.77 -0.07
N ARG A 94 19.92 15.85 -0.76
CA ARG A 94 19.94 17.22 -0.19
C ARG A 94 18.57 17.89 -0.25
N PHE A 95 17.74 17.50 -1.21
CA PHE A 95 16.44 18.09 -1.41
C PHE A 95 15.50 17.86 -0.21
N ARG A 96 14.86 18.94 0.23
CA ARG A 96 13.83 18.92 1.26
C ARG A 96 12.65 19.74 0.77
N LEU A 97 11.45 19.17 0.92
CA LEU A 97 10.22 19.87 0.62
C LEU A 97 9.99 21.05 1.57
N SER A 98 9.37 22.09 1.03
CA SER A 98 8.77 23.15 1.83
C SER A 98 7.76 22.60 2.85
N LYS A 99 7.50 23.37 3.91
CA LYS A 99 6.54 22.99 4.96
C LYS A 99 5.14 22.75 4.38
N GLU A 100 4.73 23.55 3.40
CA GLU A 100 3.42 23.45 2.76
C GLU A 100 3.31 22.20 1.89
N ALA A 101 4.29 21.96 1.03
CA ALA A 101 4.31 20.77 0.18
C ALA A 101 4.38 19.49 1.01
N LYS A 102 5.20 19.48 2.06
CA LYS A 102 5.27 18.36 3.02
C LYS A 102 3.90 18.07 3.64
N ASN A 103 3.22 19.09 4.17
CA ASN A 103 1.89 18.92 4.77
C ASN A 103 0.86 18.38 3.77
N LYS A 104 0.94 18.80 2.50
CA LYS A 104 0.05 18.30 1.44
C LYS A 104 0.32 16.82 1.15
N THR A 105 1.57 16.42 1.00
CA THR A 105 1.95 15.03 0.76
C THR A 105 1.59 14.13 1.96
N ASP A 106 1.80 14.59 3.19
CA ASP A 106 1.42 13.84 4.39
C ASP A 106 -0.11 13.64 4.49
N LYS A 107 -0.91 14.66 4.14
CA LYS A 107 -2.37 14.50 4.03
C LYS A 107 -2.78 13.51 2.94
N ASN A 108 -2.10 13.49 1.80
CA ASN A 108 -2.37 12.51 0.74
C ASN A 108 -2.04 11.09 1.21
N ARG A 109 -0.93 10.90 1.93
CA ARG A 109 -0.57 9.60 2.53
C ARG A 109 -1.65 9.12 3.49
N LEU A 110 -2.08 9.96 4.42
CA LEU A 110 -3.16 9.63 5.37
C LEU A 110 -4.45 9.20 4.64
N LYS A 111 -4.82 9.87 3.54
CA LYS A 111 -5.98 9.47 2.72
C LYS A 111 -5.81 8.10 2.07
N VAL A 112 -4.60 7.75 1.62
CA VAL A 112 -4.31 6.42 1.07
C VAL A 112 -4.43 5.37 2.18
N GLU A 113 -3.90 5.64 3.36
CA GLU A 113 -4.02 4.75 4.53
C GLU A 113 -5.48 4.57 4.95
N GLU A 114 -6.27 5.64 5.01
CA GLU A 114 -7.70 5.57 5.31
C GLU A 114 -8.47 4.74 4.28
N THR A 115 -8.16 4.93 2.99
CA THR A 115 -8.77 4.15 1.91
C THR A 115 -8.42 2.67 2.06
N PHE A 116 -7.16 2.35 2.35
CA PHE A 116 -6.70 0.98 2.59
C PHE A 116 -7.37 0.34 3.81
N LEU A 117 -7.54 1.09 4.90
CA LEU A 117 -8.25 0.60 6.09
C LEU A 117 -9.73 0.34 5.81
N LYS A 118 -10.38 1.19 5.01
CA LYS A 118 -11.78 1.00 4.61
C LYS A 118 -11.96 -0.25 3.76
N THR A 119 -11.09 -0.47 2.78
CA THR A 119 -11.16 -1.68 1.92
C THR A 119 -10.84 -2.94 2.72
N THR A 120 -9.81 -2.93 3.57
CA THR A 120 -9.44 -4.09 4.40
C THR A 120 -10.41 -4.36 5.55
N HIS A 121 -11.20 -3.38 6.00
CA HIS A 121 -12.17 -3.60 7.08
C HIS A 121 -13.21 -4.67 6.73
N ALA A 122 -13.69 -4.69 5.48
CA ALA A 122 -14.64 -5.71 5.01
C ALA A 122 -14.01 -7.12 5.07
N ALA A 123 -12.80 -7.28 4.50
CA ALA A 123 -12.06 -8.54 4.52
C ALA A 123 -11.72 -9.00 5.96
N ARG A 124 -11.37 -8.07 6.85
CA ARG A 124 -11.13 -8.37 8.28
C ARG A 124 -12.40 -8.80 9.00
N ALA A 125 -13.53 -8.14 8.73
CA ALA A 125 -14.82 -8.48 9.32
C ALA A 125 -15.29 -9.87 8.86
N GLU A 126 -15.11 -10.18 7.58
CA GLU A 126 -15.42 -11.48 7.00
C GLU A 126 -14.52 -12.58 7.59
N ALA A 127 -13.20 -12.40 7.62
CA ALA A 127 -12.28 -13.36 8.23
C ALA A 127 -12.55 -13.58 9.73
N ALA A 128 -12.95 -12.53 10.46
CA ALA A 128 -13.35 -12.65 11.87
C ALA A 128 -14.71 -13.36 12.04
N ALA A 129 -15.63 -13.18 11.10
CA ALA A 129 -16.92 -13.89 11.09
C ALA A 129 -16.70 -15.39 10.81
N GLN A 130 -15.88 -15.72 9.81
CA GLN A 130 -15.52 -17.10 9.46
C GLN A 130 -14.89 -17.82 10.65
N LYS A 131 -13.87 -17.23 11.30
CA LYS A 131 -13.27 -17.81 12.51
C LYS A 131 -14.26 -18.02 13.67
N ARG A 132 -15.30 -17.19 13.77
CA ARG A 132 -16.38 -17.35 14.77
C ARG A 132 -17.38 -18.42 14.37
N GLU A 133 -17.54 -18.68 13.08
CA GLU A 133 -18.37 -19.75 12.55
C GLU A 133 -17.67 -21.09 12.67
N ASP A 134 -16.41 -21.20 12.24
CA ASP A 134 -15.58 -22.40 12.36
C ASP A 134 -15.49 -22.85 13.82
N LYS A 135 -15.27 -21.92 14.78
CA LYS A 135 -15.30 -22.24 16.21
C LYS A 135 -16.65 -22.75 16.70
N ARG A 136 -17.76 -22.21 16.17
CA ARG A 136 -19.11 -22.68 16.52
C ARG A 136 -19.39 -24.06 15.92
N GLN A 137 -18.94 -24.32 14.70
CA GLN A 137 -19.08 -25.62 14.05
C GLN A 137 -18.22 -26.68 14.74
N ALA A 138 -16.95 -26.37 15.07
CA ALA A 138 -16.08 -27.27 15.81
C ALA A 138 -16.61 -27.58 17.23
N GLU A 139 -17.20 -26.59 17.92
CA GLU A 139 -17.87 -26.84 19.21
C GLU A 139 -19.09 -27.75 19.04
N LYS A 140 -19.90 -27.55 17.98
CA LYS A 140 -21.04 -28.41 17.66
C LYS A 140 -20.63 -29.85 17.30
N GLU A 141 -19.60 -30.00 16.48
CA GLU A 141 -19.08 -31.30 16.05
C GLU A 141 -18.47 -32.06 17.23
N ARG A 142 -17.74 -31.38 18.11
CA ARG A 142 -17.20 -31.99 19.35
C ARG A 142 -18.30 -32.51 20.28
N ILE A 143 -19.44 -31.83 20.32
CA ILE A 143 -20.57 -32.21 21.19
C ILE A 143 -21.41 -33.31 20.55
N LEU A 144 -21.54 -33.33 19.23
CA LEU A 144 -22.20 -34.41 18.49
C LEU A 144 -21.43 -35.74 18.61
N LEU A 145 -20.10 -35.68 18.74
CA LEU A 145 -19.26 -36.85 19.02
C LEU A 145 -19.29 -37.31 20.49
N GLU A 146 -19.84 -36.52 21.41
CA GLU A 146 -19.84 -36.88 22.82
C GLU A 146 -21.08 -37.72 23.17
N GLU A 147 -20.87 -39.00 23.52
CA GLU A 147 -21.92 -40.03 23.73
C GLU A 147 -22.75 -39.88 25.02
N ASP A 148 -22.58 -38.78 25.77
CA ASP A 148 -23.09 -38.60 27.14
C ASP A 148 -24.39 -37.74 27.15
N PRO A 149 -25.59 -38.33 27.33
CA PRO A 149 -26.88 -37.68 27.06
C PRO A 149 -27.21 -36.49 27.99
N ASP A 150 -26.64 -36.44 29.19
CA ASP A 150 -26.88 -35.34 30.15
C ASP A 150 -26.06 -34.09 29.83
N LYS A 151 -24.89 -34.24 29.20
CA LYS A 151 -24.09 -33.10 28.74
C LYS A 151 -24.72 -32.42 27.53
N GLN A 152 -25.35 -33.20 26.65
CA GLN A 152 -26.06 -32.69 25.49
C GLN A 152 -27.26 -31.80 25.88
N ARG A 153 -28.09 -32.25 26.84
CA ARG A 153 -29.24 -31.48 27.36
C ARG A 153 -28.82 -30.14 28.00
N LYS A 154 -27.77 -30.14 28.82
CA LYS A 154 -27.24 -28.91 29.43
C LYS A 154 -26.71 -27.92 28.39
N TRP A 155 -26.18 -28.41 27.28
CA TRP A 155 -25.69 -27.55 26.20
C TRP A 155 -26.83 -26.95 25.37
N GLU A 156 -27.85 -27.74 25.03
CA GLU A 156 -29.05 -27.27 24.31
C GLU A 156 -29.79 -26.16 25.08
N GLU A 157 -29.98 -26.31 26.39
CA GLU A 157 -30.58 -25.27 27.24
C GLU A 157 -29.76 -23.97 27.25
N LYS A 158 -28.42 -24.10 27.21
CA LYS A 158 -27.51 -22.96 27.18
C LYS A 158 -27.52 -22.26 25.82
N GLU A 159 -27.65 -23.00 24.72
CA GLU A 159 -27.81 -22.44 23.37
C GLU A 159 -29.15 -21.71 23.24
N GLN A 160 -30.25 -22.30 23.74
CA GLN A 160 -31.59 -21.67 23.76
C GLN A 160 -31.59 -20.35 24.52
N LYS A 161 -31.00 -20.30 25.73
CA LYS A 161 -30.87 -19.06 26.52
C LYS A 161 -30.06 -17.99 25.77
N ARG A 162 -29.03 -18.39 25.01
CA ARG A 162 -28.18 -17.45 24.25
C ARG A 162 -28.89 -16.92 23.00
N LEU A 163 -29.66 -17.75 22.31
CA LEU A 163 -30.50 -17.35 21.17
C LEU A 163 -31.64 -16.43 21.60
N ALA A 164 -32.31 -16.74 22.72
CA ALA A 164 -33.35 -15.88 23.30
C ALA A 164 -32.80 -14.48 23.64
N LYS A 165 -31.61 -14.40 24.25
CA LYS A 165 -30.92 -13.12 24.54
C LYS A 165 -30.49 -12.37 23.27
N LYS A 166 -30.22 -13.06 22.16
CA LYS A 166 -29.84 -12.43 20.88
C LYS A 166 -31.07 -11.94 20.10
N ARG A 167 -32.21 -12.63 20.23
CA ARG A 167 -33.51 -12.24 19.65
C ARG A 167 -34.23 -11.17 20.45
N ALA A 168 -33.90 -10.98 21.72
CA ALA A 168 -34.45 -9.92 22.54
C ALA A 168 -34.12 -8.54 21.90
N PRO A 169 -35.14 -7.68 21.64
CA PRO A 169 -34.92 -6.38 21.04
C PRO A 169 -34.09 -5.50 21.98
N ARG A 170 -32.97 -4.96 21.49
CA ARG A 170 -32.18 -3.98 22.25
C ARG A 170 -32.93 -2.65 22.21
N MET A 171 -33.65 -2.33 23.29
CA MET A 171 -34.27 -1.01 23.45
C MET A 171 -33.19 0.07 23.42
N LYS A 172 -33.13 0.84 22.34
CA LYS A 172 -32.27 2.03 22.27
C LYS A 172 -32.86 3.05 23.23
N GLN A 173 -32.09 3.47 24.24
CA GLN A 173 -32.47 4.59 25.09
C GLN A 173 -32.55 5.84 24.20
N LEU A 174 -33.78 6.31 23.94
CA LEU A 174 -34.03 7.65 23.47
C LEU A 174 -33.61 8.60 24.58
N LYS A 175 -32.42 9.22 24.46
CA LYS A 175 -32.04 10.34 25.31
C LYS A 175 -32.95 11.51 24.97
N VAL A 176 -33.96 11.75 25.80
CA VAL A 176 -34.75 12.98 25.76
C VAL A 176 -33.80 14.13 26.15
N LYS A 177 -33.49 15.01 25.20
CA LYS A 177 -32.86 16.30 25.50
C LYS A 177 -33.89 17.13 26.27
N ALA A 178 -33.60 17.42 27.53
CA ALA A 178 -34.31 18.46 28.27
C ALA A 178 -33.98 19.82 27.63
N LEU A 179 -35.03 20.64 27.48
CA LEU A 179 -35.02 22.01 26.96
C LEU A 179 -34.25 22.95 27.88
#